data_AF-A0A3C0HPS8-F1
#
_entry.id   AF-A0A3C0HPS8-F1
#
_cell.length_a   1.000
_cell.length_b   1.000
_cell.length_c   1.000
_cell.angle_alpha   90.00
_cell.angle_beta   90.00
_cell.angle_gamma   90.00
#
_symmetry.space_group_name_H-M   'P 1'
#
loop_
_entity.id
_entity.type
_entity.pdbx_description
1 polymer ?
#
loop_
_entity_poly.entity_id
_entity_poly.type
_entity_poly.pdbx_seq_one_letter_code
_entity_poly.pdbx_strand_id
1 'polypeptide(L)' 'GVEPLPRSLNEALDVMEESKLARDTLGEHVFEWFLRNKRAEWAEFQSKVTPFELERYLGNW' A
#
# COMPACT_ATOMS: atom_id res chain seq x y z
N GLY A 1 5.30 4.59 24.35
CA GLY A 1 5.03 5.64 23.34
C GLY A 1 3.98 5.12 22.39
N VAL A 2 3.29 5.99 21.65
CA VAL A 2 2.31 5.58 20.64
C VAL A 2 3.07 5.21 19.36
N GLU A 3 2.76 4.06 18.77
CA GLU A 3 3.35 3.69 17.49
C GLU A 3 2.82 4.61 16.36
N PRO A 4 3.69 5.09 15.47
CA PRO A 4 3.25 5.92 14.35
C PRO A 4 2.42 5.09 13.38
N LEU A 5 1.46 5.74 12.71
CA LEU A 5 0.71 5.12 11.65
C LEU A 5 1.61 4.78 10.45
N PRO A 6 1.26 3.73 9.69
CA PRO A 6 1.89 3.42 8.40
C PRO A 6 1.93 4.64 7.48
N ARG A 7 3.04 4.81 6.76
CA ARG A 7 3.28 5.97 5.89
C ARG A 7 3.06 5.67 4.40
N SER A 8 2.94 4.40 4.05
CA SER A 8 2.67 3.95 2.70
C SER A 8 1.50 2.97 2.68
N LEU A 9 0.90 2.81 1.50
CA LEU A 9 -0.14 1.79 1.31
C LEU A 9 0.41 0.39 1.63
N ASN A 10 1.64 0.09 1.23
CA ASN A 10 2.23 -1.23 1.52
C ASN A 10 2.36 -1.50 3.01
N GLU A 11 2.90 -0.57 3.79
CA GLU A 11 2.98 -0.70 5.25
C GLU A 11 1.59 -0.83 5.88
N ALA A 12 0.59 -0.11 5.36
CA ALA A 12 -0.77 -0.20 5.85
C ALA A 12 -1.40 -1.58 5.56
N LEU A 13 -1.10 -2.17 4.40
CA LEU A 13 -1.54 -3.52 4.05
C LEU A 13 -0.87 -4.58 4.92
N ASP A 14 0.42 -4.41 5.23
CA ASP A 14 1.16 -5.32 6.13
C ASP A 14 0.53 -5.32 7.54
N VAL A 15 0.27 -4.13 8.11
CA VAL A 15 -0.42 -4.01 9.42
C VAL A 15 -1.86 -4.53 9.36
N MET A 16 -2.57 -4.29 8.25
CA MET A 16 -3.94 -4.77 8.07
C MET A 16 -4.00 -6.30 8.03
N GLU A 17 -3.03 -6.97 7.39
CA GLU A 17 -2.96 -8.42 7.26
C GLU A 17 -2.93 -9.15 8.62
N GLU A 18 -2.29 -8.53 9.62
CA GLU A 18 -2.21 -9.02 11.00
C GLU A 18 -3.43 -8.63 11.86
N SER A 19 -4.30 -7.74 11.36
CA SER A 19 -5.43 -7.21 12.13
C SER A 19 -6.62 -8.18 12.15
N LYS A 20 -6.78 -8.89 13.28
CA LYS A 20 -7.97 -9.71 13.54
C LYS A 20 -9.27 -8.89 13.45
N LEU A 21 -9.28 -7.67 13.98
CA LEU A 21 -10.45 -6.79 13.94
C LEU A 21 -10.86 -6.51 12.49
N ALA A 22 -9.90 -6.20 11.62
CA ALA A 22 -10.18 -5.91 10.21
C ALA A 22 -10.72 -7.16 9.48
N ARG A 23 -10.11 -8.34 9.74
CA ARG A 23 -10.56 -9.62 9.18
C ARG A 23 -11.98 -9.99 9.62
N ASP A 24 -12.28 -9.87 10.92
CA ASP A 24 -13.59 -10.20 11.46
C ASP A 24 -14.67 -9.23 10.97
N THR A 25 -14.33 -7.94 10.79
CA THR A 25 -15.26 -6.90 10.34
C THR A 25 -15.61 -7.04 8.86
N LEU A 26 -14.64 -7.38 8.00
CA LEU A 26 -14.84 -7.51 6.56
C LEU A 26 -15.30 -8.92 6.15
N GLY A 27 -14.97 -9.92 6.95
CA GLY A 27 -15.14 -11.34 6.62
C GLY A 27 -14.01 -11.85 5.73
N GLU A 28 -13.69 -13.14 5.86
CA GLU A 28 -12.52 -13.78 5.27
C GLU A 28 -12.37 -13.53 3.77
N HIS A 29 -13.42 -13.77 2.98
CA HIS A 29 -13.36 -13.66 1.53
C HIS A 29 -13.12 -12.24 1.02
N VAL A 30 -13.78 -11.25 1.64
CA VAL A 30 -13.63 -9.83 1.28
C VAL A 30 -12.26 -9.34 1.72
N PHE A 31 -11.80 -9.73 2.90
CA PHE A 31 -10.50 -9.38 3.44
C PHE A 31 -9.36 -9.85 2.53
N GLU A 32 -9.35 -11.13 2.14
CA GLU A 32 -8.33 -11.68 1.24
C GLU A 32 -8.35 -11.01 -0.14
N TRP A 33 -9.55 -10.82 -0.72
CA TRP A 33 -9.68 -10.17 -2.02
C TRP A 33 -9.20 -8.72 -1.98
N PHE A 34 -9.54 -7.99 -0.92
CA PHE A 34 -9.12 -6.61 -0.71
C PHE A 34 -7.60 -6.49 -0.62
N LEU A 35 -6.95 -7.31 0.23
CA LEU A 35 -5.49 -7.32 0.36
C LEU A 35 -4.81 -7.62 -0.98
N ARG A 36 -5.27 -8.67 -1.69
CA ARG A 36 -4.71 -9.05 -2.99
C ARG A 36 -4.85 -7.92 -4.01
N ASN A 37 -6.03 -7.30 -4.10
CA ASN A 37 -6.28 -6.23 -5.04
C ASN A 37 -5.42 -5.00 -4.73
N LYS A 38 -5.31 -4.62 -3.45
CA LYS A 38 -4.51 -3.46 -3.04
C LYS A 38 -3.01 -3.68 -3.15
N ARG A 39 -2.51 -4.91 -2.96
CA ARG A 39 -1.10 -5.24 -3.25
C ARG A 39 -0.81 -5.16 -4.75
N ALA A 40 -1.74 -5.58 -5.61
CA ALA A 40 -1.59 -5.42 -7.06
C ALA A 40 -1.57 -3.95 -7.49
N GLU A 41 -2.46 -3.12 -6.94
CA GLU A 41 -2.48 -1.67 -7.16
C GLU A 41 -1.16 -1.01 -6.72
N TRP A 42 -0.62 -1.42 -5.57
CA TRP A 42 0.67 -0.92 -5.09
C TRP A 42 1.83 -1.30 -6.03
N ALA A 43 1.89 -2.56 -6.47
CA ALA A 43 2.92 -3.01 -7.41
C ALA A 43 2.86 -2.24 -8.73
N GLU A 44 1.65 -1.98 -9.24
CA GLU A 44 1.46 -1.15 -10.43
C GLU A 44 1.95 0.27 -10.21
N PHE A 45 1.61 0.89 -9.07
CA PHE A 45 2.08 2.24 -8.72
C PHE A 45 3.61 2.31 -8.67
N GLN A 46 4.27 1.37 -7.99
CA GLN A 46 5.73 1.37 -7.87
C GLN A 46 6.46 1.17 -9.19
N SER A 47 5.83 0.55 -10.19
CA SER A 47 6.42 0.38 -11.51
C SER A 47 6.36 1.63 -12.39
N LYS A 48 5.62 2.67 -11.97
CA LYS A 48 5.44 3.90 -12.74
C LYS A 48 6.53 4.92 -12.40
N VAL A 49 7.14 5.48 -13.45
CA VAL A 49 7.98 6.68 -13.32
C VAL A 49 7.09 7.90 -13.41
N THR A 50 7.06 8.68 -12.35
CA THR A 50 6.22 9.86 -12.20
C THR A 50 6.88 11.11 -12.79
N PRO A 51 6.11 12.13 -13.21
CA PRO A 51 6.68 13.40 -13.66
C PRO A 51 7.64 14.04 -12.65
N PHE A 52 7.33 13.93 -11.36
CA PHE A 52 8.21 14.39 -10.28
C PHE A 52 9.59 13.73 -10.35
N GLU A 53 9.65 12.40 -10.56
CA GLU A 53 10.92 11.69 -10.69
C GLU A 53 11.67 12.10 -11.97
N LEU A 54 10.96 12.30 -13.08
CA LEU A 54 11.56 12.81 -14.31
C LEU A 54 12.16 14.20 -14.11
N GLU A 55 11.42 15.14 -13.52
CA GLU A 55 11.92 16.49 -13.22
C GLU A 55 13.12 16.46 -12.27
N ARG A 56 13.02 15.66 -11.20
CA ARG A 56 14.04 15.58 -10.15
C ARG A 56 15.35 14.97 -10.62
N TYR A 57 15.29 13.96 -11.49
CA TYR A 57 16.45 13.15 -11.89
C TYR A 57 16.92 13.41 -13.32
N LEU A 58 16.06 13.93 -14.21
CA LEU A 58 16.37 14.18 -15.63
C LEU A 58 16.24 15.65 -16.07
N GLY A 59 15.74 16.56 -15.23
CA GLY A 59 15.49 17.98 -15.60
C GLY A 59 16.72 18.83 -15.97
N ASN A 60 17.93 18.30 -15.82
CA ASN A 60 19.19 18.99 -16.13
C ASN A 60 20.03 18.31 -17.24
N TRP A 61 19.43 17.43 -18.05
CA TRP A 61 20.08 16.87 -19.24
C TRP A 61 19.82 17.71 -20.48
#